data_AF-A0A6M1SBA4-F1
#
_entry.id   AF-A0A6M1SBA4-F1
#
_cell.length_a   1.000
_cell.length_b   1.000
_cell.length_c   1.000
_cell.angle_alpha   90.00
_cell.angle_beta   90.00
_cell.angle_gamma   90.00
#
_symmetry.space_group_name_H-M   'P 1'
#
loop_
_entity.id
_entity.type
_entity.pdbx_description
1 polymer ?
#
loop_
_entity_poly.entity_id
_entity_poly.type
_entity_poly.pdbx_seq_one_letter_code
_entity_poly.pdbx_strand_id
1 'polypeptide(L)'
;MSVLRLTPAEALARLVPHILQMESAAGGQRIAIGLAGGPGVGKSTLAAELVTMVNAVKPGSAALVPMDGFHIKHAKLEELGRPTAKARRIHSRARSS
;
A
#
# COMPACT_ATOMS: atom_id res chain seq x y z
N MET A 1 1.21 -24.64 -8.63
CA MET A 1 1.34 -23.17 -8.75
C MET A 1 2.79 -22.80 -8.53
N SER A 2 3.47 -22.29 -9.55
CA SER A 2 4.85 -21.80 -9.42
C SER A 2 4.84 -20.46 -8.67
N VAL A 3 5.60 -20.36 -7.58
CA VAL A 3 5.78 -19.10 -6.86
C VAL A 3 6.74 -18.23 -7.66
N LEU A 4 6.27 -17.07 -8.10
CA LEU A 4 7.10 -16.07 -8.76
C LEU A 4 7.78 -15.20 -7.69
N ARG A 5 9.11 -15.18 -7.67
CA ARG A 5 9.87 -14.26 -6.82
C ARG A 5 10.31 -13.09 -7.67
N LEU A 6 9.92 -11.89 -7.26
CA LEU A 6 10.27 -10.64 -7.91
C LEU A 6 10.84 -9.70 -6.85
N THR A 7 11.81 -8.89 -7.26
CA THR A 7 12.15 -7.67 -6.52
C THR A 7 10.99 -6.66 -6.62
N PRO A 8 10.92 -5.67 -5.71
CA PRO A 8 9.90 -4.62 -5.81
C PRO A 8 9.89 -3.91 -7.17
N ALA A 9 11.07 -3.59 -7.71
CA ALA A 9 11.19 -2.94 -9.01
C ALA A 9 10.66 -3.80 -10.17
N GLU A 10 10.95 -5.10 -10.18
CA GLU A 10 10.42 -6.02 -11.19
C GLU A 10 8.90 -6.20 -11.06
N ALA A 11 8.39 -6.22 -9.82
CA ALA A 11 6.96 -6.25 -9.58
C ALA A 11 6.27 -4.99 -10.14
N LEU A 12 6.82 -3.80 -9.89
CA LEU A 12 6.30 -2.54 -10.44
C LEU A 12 6.33 -2.55 -11.98
N ALA A 13 7.49 -2.89 -12.57
CA ALA A 13 7.66 -2.93 -14.01
C ALA A 13 6.67 -3.87 -14.70
N ARG A 14 6.30 -4.96 -14.03
CA ARG A 14 5.30 -5.91 -14.53
C ARG A 14 3.86 -5.43 -14.29
N LEU A 15 3.56 -4.87 -13.11
CA LEU A 15 2.19 -4.57 -12.70
C LEU A 15 1.65 -3.28 -13.33
N VAL A 16 2.46 -2.22 -13.46
CA VAL A 16 2.00 -0.93 -14.02
C VAL A 16 1.37 -1.08 -15.42
N PRO A 17 2.02 -1.69 -16.42
CA PRO A 17 1.41 -1.85 -17.75
C PRO A 17 0.17 -2.74 -17.70
N HIS A 18 0.16 -3.75 -16.83
CA HIS A 18 -0.99 -4.63 -16.68
C HIS A 18 -2.21 -3.90 -16.09
N ILE A 19 -1.98 -3.00 -15.12
CA ILE A 19 -3.04 -2.17 -14.53
C ILE A 19 -3.63 -1.22 -15.57
N LEU A 20 -2.78 -0.56 -16.37
CA LEU A 20 -3.24 0.32 -17.45
C LEU A 20 -4.04 -0.42 -18.52
N GLN A 21 -3.65 -1.67 -18.82
CA GLN A 21 -4.40 -2.53 -19.73
C GLN A 21 -5.78 -2.89 -19.17
N MET A 22 -5.85 -3.28 -17.89
CA MET A 22 -7.13 -3.56 -17.22
C MET A 22 -8.03 -2.33 -17.17
N GLU A 23 -7.47 -1.15 -16.88
CA GLU A 23 -8.19 0.12 -16.86
C GLU A 23 -8.74 0.49 -18.23
N SER A 24 -7.95 0.31 -19.29
CA SER A 24 -8.38 0.54 -20.67
C SER A 24 -9.51 -0.43 -21.08
N ALA A 25 -9.38 -1.70 -20.72
CA ALA A 25 -10.38 -2.73 -21.02
C ALA A 25 -11.70 -2.52 -20.24
N ALA A 26 -11.66 -1.84 -19.09
CA ALA A 26 -12.83 -1.55 -18.27
C ALA A 26 -13.75 -0.48 -18.89
N GLY A 27 -13.35 0.19 -19.98
CA GLY A 27 -14.24 1.08 -20.75
C GLY A 27 -14.81 2.25 -19.93
N GLY A 28 -14.02 2.81 -19.01
CA GLY A 28 -14.43 3.90 -18.12
C GLY A 28 -15.06 3.46 -16.79
N GLN A 29 -15.25 2.16 -16.57
CA GLN A 29 -15.61 1.64 -15.25
C GLN A 29 -14.38 1.62 -14.33
N ARG A 30 -14.63 1.76 -13.01
CA ARG A 30 -13.57 1.66 -12.00
C ARG A 30 -13.19 0.21 -11.77
N ILE A 31 -11.89 -0.04 -11.65
CA ILE A 31 -11.34 -1.33 -11.20
C ILE A 31 -10.80 -1.19 -9.77
N ALA A 32 -10.96 -2.24 -8.97
CA ALA A 32 -10.39 -2.31 -7.62
C ALA A 32 -9.31 -3.38 -7.59
N ILE A 33 -8.13 -3.04 -7.05
CA ILE A 33 -6.98 -3.93 -6.97
C ILE A 33 -6.57 -4.08 -5.51
N GLY A 34 -6.60 -5.32 -5.02
CA GLY A 34 -6.16 -5.66 -3.66
C GLY A 34 -4.74 -6.20 -3.64
N LEU A 35 -3.91 -5.72 -2.70
CA LEU A 35 -2.61 -6.30 -2.39
C LEU A 35 -2.68 -7.08 -1.08
N ALA A 36 -2.46 -8.40 -1.15
CA ALA A 36 -2.52 -9.29 -0.01
C ALA A 36 -1.12 -9.79 0.42
N GLY A 37 -0.99 -10.12 1.71
CA GLY A 37 0.25 -10.63 2.31
C GLY A 37 0.34 -10.34 3.81
N GLY A 38 1.27 -10.97 4.52
CA GLY A 38 1.42 -10.85 5.98
C GLY A 38 1.63 -9.40 6.49
N PRO A 39 1.44 -9.14 7.79
CA PRO A 39 1.70 -7.82 8.36
C PRO A 39 3.17 -7.42 8.19
N GLY A 40 3.45 -6.13 7.95
CA GLY A 40 4.81 -5.60 7.84
C GLY A 40 5.56 -5.90 6.53
N VAL A 41 4.98 -6.65 5.58
CA VAL A 41 5.67 -7.05 4.33
C VAL A 41 5.76 -5.95 3.24
N GLY A 42 5.47 -4.69 3.57
CA GLY A 42 5.64 -3.55 2.65
C GLY A 42 4.53 -3.34 1.60
N LYS A 43 3.36 -3.97 1.74
CA LYS A 43 2.25 -3.85 0.77
C LYS A 43 1.80 -2.41 0.54
N SER A 44 1.69 -1.62 1.60
CA SER A 44 1.27 -0.21 1.52
C SER A 44 2.29 0.64 0.76
N THR A 45 3.58 0.33 0.93
CA THR A 45 4.67 0.97 0.18
C THR A 45 4.56 0.66 -1.31
N LEU A 46 4.44 -0.63 -1.67
CA LEU A 46 4.26 -1.04 -3.06
C LEU A 46 2.98 -0.44 -3.67
N ALA A 47 1.88 -0.36 -2.91
CA ALA A 47 0.63 0.25 -3.36
C ALA A 47 0.80 1.74 -3.69
N ALA A 48 1.50 2.49 -2.84
CA ALA A 48 1.76 3.91 -3.04
C ALA A 48 2.65 4.15 -4.28
N GLU A 49 3.66 3.31 -4.47
CA GLU A 49 4.54 3.36 -5.66
C GLU A 49 3.76 3.02 -6.93
N LEU A 50 2.90 2.00 -6.92
CA LEU A 50 2.03 1.67 -8.05
C LEU A 50 1.14 2.85 -8.45
N VAL A 51 0.48 3.49 -7.48
CA VAL A 51 -0.37 4.66 -7.76
C VAL A 51 0.45 5.80 -8.36
N THR A 52 1.64 6.06 -7.82
CA THR A 52 2.55 7.09 -8.34
C THR A 52 2.92 6.80 -9.80
N MET A 53 3.34 5.56 -10.10
CA MET A 53 3.78 5.18 -11.45
C MET A 53 2.64 5.15 -12.46
N VAL A 54 1.45 4.67 -12.07
CA VAL A 54 0.27 4.69 -12.96
C VAL A 54 -0.12 6.14 -13.28
N ASN A 55 -0.15 7.01 -12.27
CA ASN A 55 -0.47 8.42 -12.47
C ASN A 55 0.61 9.20 -13.24
N ALA A 56 1.87 8.77 -13.20
CA ALA A 56 2.92 9.32 -14.03
C ALA A 56 2.68 9.04 -15.53
N VAL A 57 2.08 7.90 -15.86
CA VAL A 57 1.72 7.54 -17.24
C VAL A 57 0.37 8.13 -17.65
N LYS A 58 -0.64 8.03 -16.77
CA LYS A 58 -2.00 8.53 -17.01
C LYS A 58 -2.49 9.31 -15.79
N PRO A 59 -2.30 10.64 -15.77
CA PRO A 59 -2.63 11.47 -14.60
C PRO A 59 -4.08 11.29 -14.13
N GLY A 60 -4.24 11.07 -12.83
CA GLY A 60 -5.55 10.93 -12.18
C GLY A 60 -6.25 9.57 -12.38
N SER A 61 -5.58 8.59 -13.00
CA SER A 61 -6.16 7.26 -13.26
C SER A 61 -6.22 6.37 -12.00
N ALA A 62 -5.31 6.56 -11.04
CA ALA A 62 -5.21 5.71 -9.85
C ALA A 62 -5.29 6.50 -8.54
N ALA A 63 -5.89 5.90 -7.52
CA ALA A 63 -5.92 6.39 -6.15
C ALA A 63 -5.70 5.24 -5.16
N LEU A 64 -5.03 5.53 -4.03
CA LEU A 64 -4.82 4.56 -2.95
C LEU A 64 -5.96 4.65 -1.93
N VAL A 65 -6.65 3.54 -1.69
CA VAL A 65 -7.67 3.44 -0.64
C VAL A 65 -7.15 2.56 0.50
N PRO A 66 -6.82 3.12 1.68
CA PRO A 66 -6.41 2.31 2.82
C PRO A 66 -7.59 1.49 3.34
N MET A 67 -7.37 0.21 3.64
CA MET A 67 -8.43 -0.68 4.13
C MET A 67 -8.89 -0.37 5.56
N ASP A 68 -7.98 0.03 6.45
CA ASP A 68 -8.29 0.46 7.82
C ASP A 68 -7.22 1.46 8.25
N GLY A 69 -7.60 2.49 9.00
CA GLY A 69 -6.77 3.63 9.44
C GLY A 69 -5.56 3.32 10.33
N PHE A 70 -4.91 2.17 10.19
CA PHE A 70 -3.73 1.72 10.95
C PHE A 70 -2.37 2.05 10.30
N HIS A 71 -2.29 3.05 9.42
CA HIS A 71 -1.00 3.56 8.90
C HIS A 71 -0.69 5.01 9.29
N ILE A 72 -1.27 5.55 10.37
CA ILE A 72 -0.59 6.63 11.09
C ILE A 72 0.73 6.02 11.62
N LYS A 73 1.89 6.58 11.25
CA LYS A 73 3.27 6.30 11.74
C LYS A 73 4.24 5.42 10.91
N HIS A 74 4.22 5.44 9.57
CA HIS A 74 5.39 4.96 8.80
C HIS A 74 6.22 6.05 8.11
N ALA A 75 5.77 7.31 8.09
CA ALA A 75 6.55 8.46 7.59
C ALA A 75 7.55 9.06 8.60
N LYS A 76 7.88 8.36 9.69
CA LYS A 76 8.88 8.80 10.69
C LYS A 76 9.86 7.67 11.00
N LEU A 77 10.39 7.02 9.96
CA LEU A 77 11.45 6.02 10.08
C LEU A 77 12.65 6.27 9.15
N GLU A 78 12.83 7.51 8.70
CA GLU A 78 14.06 7.94 7.98
C GLU A 78 14.63 9.25 8.56
N GLU A 79 14.51 9.46 9.88
CA GLU A 79 15.38 10.43 10.54
C GLU A 79 15.47 10.16 12.05
N LEU A 80 16.69 9.95 12.52
CA LEU A 80 17.14 9.89 13.93
C LEU A 80 17.01 8.54 14.66
N GLY A 81 18.01 7.69 14.41
CA GLY A 81 18.96 7.25 15.44
C GLY A 81 18.45 6.61 16.76
N ARG A 82 18.53 5.27 16.79
CA ARG A 82 18.83 4.42 17.98
C ARG A 82 17.76 4.26 19.09
N PRO A 83 17.83 3.17 19.86
CA PRO A 83 16.67 2.36 20.26
C PRO A 83 16.22 2.59 21.70
N THR A 84 14.97 2.25 22.06
CA THR A 84 14.64 1.57 23.34
C THR A 84 13.17 1.12 23.47
N ALA A 85 13.04 -0.14 23.89
CA ALA A 85 12.11 -0.72 24.88
C ALA A 85 10.58 -0.51 24.82
N LYS A 86 9.93 -1.64 24.49
CA LYS A 86 8.92 -2.38 25.29
C LYS A 86 7.48 -1.81 25.40
N ALA A 87 6.56 -2.64 24.92
CA ALA A 87 5.12 -2.56 25.11
C ALA A 87 4.70 -2.51 26.59
N ARG A 88 3.65 -1.73 26.89
CA ARG A 88 2.62 -2.15 27.85
C ARG A 88 1.28 -1.46 27.56
N ARG A 89 0.26 -2.30 27.42
CA ARG A 89 -1.17 -1.98 27.37
C ARG A 89 -1.68 -1.82 28.81
N ILE A 90 -2.54 -0.84 29.07
CA ILE A 90 -3.49 -0.89 30.19
C ILE A 90 -4.81 -0.22 29.77
N HIS A 91 -5.91 -0.92 30.09
CA HIS A 91 -7.30 -0.52 29.86
C HIS A 91 -7.74 0.53 30.89
N SER A 92 -8.74 1.36 30.57
CA SER A 92 -10.08 1.29 31.21
C SER A 92 -11.01 2.47 30.85
N ARG A 93 -12.23 2.11 30.42
CA ARG A 93 -13.57 2.74 30.60
C ARG A 93 -13.69 4.15 31.21
N ALA A 94 -14.56 4.97 30.62
CA ALA A 94 -15.90 5.40 31.15
C ALA A 94 -16.42 6.56 30.26
N ARG A 95 -17.54 6.41 29.54
CA ARG A 95 -18.95 6.67 29.93
C ARG A 95 -19.33 8.18 29.94
N SER A 96 -20.27 8.52 29.04
CA SER A 96 -21.33 9.55 29.09
C SER A 96 -21.00 11.02 29.38
N SER A 97 -21.40 11.88 28.45
CA SER A 97 -22.59 12.77 28.59
C SER A 97 -23.01 13.28 27.22
#